data_AF-Q2UHB3-F1
#
_entry.id   AF-Q2UHB3-F1
#
_cell.length_a   1.000
_cell.length_b   1.000
_cell.length_c   1.000
_cell.angle_alpha   90.00
_cell.angle_beta   90.00
_cell.angle_gamma   90.00
#
_symmetry.space_group_name_H-M   'P 1'
#
loop_
_entity.id
_entity.type
_entity.pdbx_description
1 polymer ?
#
loop_
_entity_poly.entity_id
_entity_poly.type
_entity_poly.pdbx_seq_one_letter_code
_entity_poly.pdbx_strand_id
1 'polypeptide(L)'
;MDWRLTGKILFAYIFIYLVLLPSIKVSIILLYRRIFGMNWMMWLCLALSIGHGACCMVAFLCSCRPLSYFYTQFADPSGGKCIINLYAFYLGNAATNVFTDVITLLVPIPIISRLQIRPMQKVLISGIFLLGGL
;
A
#
# COMPACT_ATOMS: atom_id res chain seq x y z
N MET A 1 -16.82 -16.06 -22.42
CA MET A 1 -16.10 -15.21 -21.46
C MET A 1 -16.33 -15.84 -20.09
N ASP A 2 -15.34 -16.59 -19.59
CA ASP A 2 -15.53 -17.46 -18.43
C ASP A 2 -15.45 -16.67 -17.12
N TRP A 3 -16.60 -16.16 -16.66
CA TRP A 3 -16.73 -15.32 -15.46
C TRP A 3 -16.08 -15.92 -14.20
N ARG A 4 -16.02 -17.26 -14.09
CA ARG A 4 -15.37 -17.97 -12.98
C ARG A 4 -13.85 -17.82 -12.97
N LEU A 5 -13.22 -17.71 -14.14
CA LEU A 5 -11.77 -17.51 -14.25
C LEU A 5 -11.42 -16.08 -13.86
N THR A 6 -12.17 -15.11 -14.39
CA THR A 6 -11.97 -13.68 -14.11
C THR A 6 -12.08 -13.36 -12.62
N GLY A 7 -13.05 -13.95 -11.90
CA GLY A 7 -13.18 -13.76 -10.46
C GLY A 7 -11.96 -14.23 -9.66
N LYS A 8 -11.39 -15.39 -10.00
CA LYS A 8 -10.18 -15.92 -9.34
C LYS A 8 -8.95 -15.06 -9.61
N ILE A 9 -8.81 -14.57 -10.85
CA ILE A 9 -7.71 -13.67 -11.24
C ILE A 9 -7.78 -12.36 -10.46
N LEU A 10 -8.98 -11.76 -10.38
CA LEU A 10 -9.19 -10.53 -9.60
C LEU A 10 -8.85 -10.72 -8.13
N PHE A 11 -9.30 -11.82 -7.53
CA PHE A 11 -8.99 -12.15 -6.14
C PHE A 11 -7.47 -12.23 -5.90
N ALA A 12 -6.74 -12.96 -6.75
CA ALA A 12 -5.30 -13.08 -6.66
C ALA A 12 -4.61 -11.71 -6.85
N TYR A 13 -5.06 -10.92 -7.83
CA TYR A 13 -4.55 -9.58 -8.09
C TYR A 13 -4.70 -8.66 -6.87
N ILE A 14 -5.89 -8.63 -6.27
CA ILE A 14 -6.17 -7.82 -5.08
C ILE A 14 -5.30 -8.25 -3.90
N PHE A 15 -5.18 -9.55 -3.67
CA PHE A 15 -4.36 -10.08 -2.58
C PHE A 15 -2.89 -9.68 -2.76
N ILE A 16 -2.34 -9.87 -3.96
CA ILE A 16 -0.97 -9.46 -4.30
C ILE A 16 -0.80 -7.95 -4.11
N TYR A 17 -1.75 -7.15 -4.58
CA TYR A 17 -1.71 -5.69 -4.45
C TYR A 17 -1.66 -5.23 -2.98
N LEU A 18 -2.50 -5.81 -2.12
CA LEU A 18 -2.55 -5.49 -0.69
C LEU A 18 -1.24 -5.83 0.05
N VAL A 19 -0.48 -6.84 -0.40
CA VAL A 19 0.80 -7.23 0.19
C VAL A 19 1.98 -6.46 -0.42
N LEU A 20 1.94 -6.23 -1.73
CA LEU A 20 3.03 -5.61 -2.47
C LEU A 20 3.22 -4.15 -2.07
N LEU A 21 2.13 -3.38 -1.95
CA LEU A 21 2.19 -1.96 -1.60
C LEU A 21 2.89 -1.66 -0.26
N PRO A 22 2.49 -2.27 0.88
CA PRO A 22 3.19 -2.03 2.14
C PRO A 22 4.63 -2.54 2.06
N SER A 23 4.91 -3.63 1.34
CA SER A 23 6.27 -4.16 1.18
C SER A 23 7.22 -3.19 0.45
N ILE A 24 6.73 -2.51 -0.58
CA ILE A 24 7.49 -1.46 -1.28
C ILE A 24 7.79 -0.30 -0.33
N LYS A 25 6.79 0.18 0.43
CA LYS A 25 6.96 1.27 1.39
C LYS A 25 7.98 0.93 2.48
N VAL A 26 7.94 -0.29 3.02
CA VAL A 26 8.94 -0.78 4.00
C VAL A 26 10.34 -0.78 3.37
N SER A 27 10.47 -1.23 2.11
CA SER A 27 11.75 -1.24 1.41
C SER A 27 12.35 0.16 1.23
N ILE A 28 11.52 1.16 0.90
CA ILE A 28 11.93 2.57 0.80
C ILE A 28 12.40 3.10 2.17
N ILE A 29 11.65 2.81 3.24
CA ILE A 29 12.01 3.24 4.59
C ILE A 29 13.33 2.60 5.05
N LEU A 30 13.55 1.32 4.74
CA LEU A 30 14.81 0.63 5.03
C LEU A 30 15.99 1.26 4.25
N LEU A 31 15.78 1.67 3.00
CA LEU A 31 16.77 2.40 2.23
C LEU A 31 17.08 3.76 2.88
N TYR A 32 16.08 4.51 3.31
CA TYR A 32 16.27 5.79 4.01
C TYR A 32 16.99 5.62 5.35
N ARG A 33 16.66 4.57 6.11
CA ARG A 33 17.38 4.21 7.33
C ARG A 33 18.87 3.97 7.05
N ARG A 34 19.20 3.29 5.95
CA ARG A 34 20.59 3.02 5.56
C ARG A 34 21.36 4.29 5.19
N ILE A 35 20.69 5.29 4.62
CA ILE A 35 21.33 6.53 4.10
C ILE A 35 21.45 7.61 5.19
N PHE A 36 20.39 7.88 5.95
CA PHE A 36 20.30 9.02 6.87
C PHE A 36 20.27 8.62 8.36
N GLY A 37 20.24 7.31 8.67
CA GLY A 37 19.98 6.82 10.02
C GLY A 37 18.49 6.79 10.37
N MET A 38 18.15 6.17 11.49
CA MET A 38 16.75 5.91 11.88
C MET A 38 16.20 7.06 12.72
N ASN A 39 15.13 7.71 12.25
CA ASN A 39 14.46 8.82 12.95
C ASN A 39 13.08 8.40 13.47
N TRP A 40 12.57 9.11 14.49
CA TRP A 40 11.22 8.89 15.04
C TRP A 40 10.11 8.93 13.96
N MET A 41 10.23 9.86 13.02
CA MET A 41 9.27 9.99 11.90
C MET A 41 9.29 8.77 10.97
N MET A 42 10.43 8.11 10.77
CA MET A 42 10.52 6.88 9.97
C MET A 42 9.87 5.70 10.69
N TRP A 43 10.04 5.60 12.01
CA TRP A 43 9.34 4.60 12.83
C TRP A 43 7.83 4.76 12.74
N LEU A 44 7.34 6.00 12.79
CA LEU A 44 5.92 6.30 12.61
C LEU A 44 5.43 5.86 11.21
N CYS A 45 6.15 6.21 10.14
CA CYS A 45 5.80 5.79 8.78
C CYS A 45 5.83 4.27 8.58
N LEU A 46 6.79 3.59 9.22
CA LEU A 46 6.89 2.13 9.18
C LEU A 46 5.69 1.49 9.88
N ALA A 47 5.38 1.95 11.10
CA ALA A 47 4.24 1.47 11.86
C ALA A 47 2.91 1.73 11.13
N LEU A 48 2.75 2.91 10.52
CA LEU A 48 1.58 3.25 9.70
C LEU A 48 1.47 2.33 8.47
N SER A 49 2.57 2.07 7.76
CA SER A 49 2.56 1.23 6.56
C SER A 49 2.21 -0.23 6.88
N ILE A 50 2.83 -0.79 7.92
CA ILE A 50 2.55 -2.16 8.36
C ILE A 50 1.14 -2.26 8.93
N GLY A 51 0.74 -1.31 9.77
CA GLY A 51 -0.59 -1.25 10.37
C GLY A 51 -1.69 -1.14 9.32
N HIS A 52 -1.49 -0.30 8.30
CA HIS A 52 -2.42 -0.16 7.18
C HIS A 52 -2.55 -1.47 6.40
N GLY A 53 -1.41 -2.09 6.02
CA GLY A 53 -1.41 -3.38 5.31
C GLY A 53 -2.12 -4.49 6.10
N ALA A 54 -1.84 -4.60 7.40
CA ALA A 54 -2.49 -5.57 8.27
C ALA A 54 -4.00 -5.33 8.41
N CYS A 55 -4.42 -4.07 8.60
CA CYS A 55 -5.84 -3.72 8.68
C CYS A 55 -6.58 -4.06 7.37
N CYS A 56 -6.00 -3.71 6.21
CA CYS A 56 -6.60 -4.03 4.93
C CYS A 56 -6.68 -5.53 4.66
N MET A 57 -5.67 -6.30 5.09
CA MET A 57 -5.68 -7.77 4.98
C MET A 57 -6.82 -8.38 5.81
N VAL A 58 -6.96 -7.97 7.06
CA VAL A 58 -8.02 -8.46 7.96
C VAL A 58 -9.40 -8.06 7.44
N ALA A 59 -9.54 -6.81 7.00
CA ALA A 59 -10.78 -6.32 6.40
C ALA A 59 -11.14 -7.15 5.16
N PHE A 60 -10.19 -7.41 4.25
CA PHE A 60 -10.41 -8.22 3.06
C PHE A 60 -10.85 -9.65 3.39
N LEU A 61 -10.19 -10.30 4.36
CA LEU A 61 -10.57 -11.64 4.81
C LEU A 61 -11.96 -11.66 5.47
N CYS A 62 -12.38 -10.57 6.10
CA CYS A 62 -13.68 -10.42 6.74
C CYS A 62 -14.76 -9.82 5.82
N SER A 63 -14.41 -9.38 4.61
CA SER A 63 -15.31 -8.66 3.71
C SER A 63 -16.55 -9.47 3.34
N CYS A 64 -16.38 -10.75 2.98
CA CYS A 64 -17.50 -11.61 2.59
C CYS A 64 -17.57 -12.90 3.42
N ARG A 65 -18.81 -13.40 3.59
CA ARG A 65 -19.09 -14.70 4.20
C ARG A 65 -19.94 -15.55 3.24
N PRO A 66 -19.42 -16.70 2.75
CA PRO A 66 -18.03 -17.17 2.84
C PRO A 66 -17.07 -16.31 1.99
N LEU A 67 -15.76 -16.36 2.27
CA LEU A 67 -14.75 -15.58 1.51
C LEU A 67 -14.77 -15.93 0.00
N SER A 68 -15.12 -17.17 -0.33
CA SER A 68 -15.31 -17.63 -1.70
C SER A 68 -16.37 -16.83 -2.47
N TYR A 69 -17.34 -16.23 -1.76
CA TYR A 69 -18.35 -15.36 -2.35
C TYR A 69 -17.75 -14.16 -3.10
N PHE A 70 -16.56 -13.69 -2.69
CA PHE A 70 -15.89 -12.58 -3.36
C PHE A 70 -15.67 -12.83 -4.86
N TYR A 71 -15.30 -14.05 -5.26
CA TYR A 71 -15.08 -14.38 -6.68
C TYR A 71 -16.25 -15.15 -7.32
N THR A 72 -17.17 -15.70 -6.53
CA THR A 72 -18.36 -16.39 -7.06
C THR A 72 -19.57 -15.47 -7.23
N GLN A 73 -19.59 -14.27 -6.66
CA GLN A 73 -20.73 -13.33 -6.75
C GLN A 73 -21.21 -13.05 -8.18
N PHE A 74 -20.32 -13.10 -9.17
CA PHE A 74 -20.64 -12.88 -10.58
C PHE A 74 -21.22 -14.12 -11.28
N ALA A 75 -21.00 -15.32 -10.73
CA ALA A 75 -21.44 -16.59 -11.30
C ALA A 75 -22.63 -17.19 -10.54
N ASP A 76 -22.71 -16.96 -9.22
CA ASP A 76 -23.80 -17.40 -8.36
C ASP A 76 -24.02 -16.36 -7.23
N PRO A 77 -24.96 -15.41 -7.43
CA PRO A 77 -25.25 -14.36 -6.46
C PRO A 77 -26.05 -14.85 -5.22
N SER A 78 -26.45 -16.12 -5.18
CA SER A 78 -27.24 -16.67 -4.05
C SER A 78 -26.37 -17.35 -2.97
N GLY A 79 -25.09 -17.59 -3.25
CA GLY A 79 -24.19 -18.38 -2.40
C GLY A 79 -23.60 -17.66 -1.17
N GLY A 80 -23.94 -16.40 -0.90
CA GLY A 80 -23.39 -15.66 0.23
C GLY A 80 -23.71 -14.17 0.22
N LYS A 81 -23.10 -13.44 1.17
CA LYS A 81 -23.19 -11.97 1.21
C LYS A 81 -21.87 -11.35 1.61
N CYS A 82 -21.56 -10.21 0.98
CA CYS A 82 -20.47 -9.36 1.42
C CYS A 82 -21.01 -8.37 2.46
N ILE A 83 -20.41 -8.40 3.66
CA ILE A 83 -20.83 -7.57 4.81
C ILE A 83 -20.28 -6.15 4.63
N ILE A 84 -19.11 -6.04 4.00
CA ILE A 84 -18.43 -4.78 3.73
C ILE A 84 -18.76 -4.32 2.31
N ASN A 85 -19.02 -3.02 2.18
CA ASN A 85 -19.20 -2.39 0.88
C ASN A 85 -17.85 -2.34 0.15
N LEU A 86 -17.64 -3.27 -0.78
CA LEU A 86 -16.38 -3.43 -1.50
C LEU A 86 -15.93 -2.13 -2.17
N TYR A 87 -16.86 -1.41 -2.81
CA TYR A 87 -16.55 -0.15 -3.47
C TYR A 87 -15.97 0.90 -2.51
N ALA A 88 -16.61 1.12 -1.37
CA ALA A 88 -16.14 2.07 -0.36
C ALA A 88 -14.80 1.63 0.24
N PHE A 89 -14.60 0.33 0.46
CA PHE A 89 -13.34 -0.23 0.92
C PHE A 89 -12.19 0.03 -0.07
N TYR A 90 -12.42 -0.21 -1.37
CA TYR A 90 -11.42 0.06 -2.40
C TYR A 90 -11.09 1.55 -2.52
N LEU A 91 -12.11 2.41 -2.47
CA LEU A 91 -11.91 3.85 -2.54
C LEU A 91 -11.11 4.36 -1.33
N GLY A 92 -11.44 3.90 -0.12
CA GLY A 92 -10.70 4.24 1.10
C GLY A 92 -9.27 3.72 1.10
N ASN A 93 -9.05 2.49 0.61
CA ASN A 93 -7.72 1.92 0.46
C ASN A 93 -6.88 2.71 -0.57
N ALA A 94 -7.46 3.11 -1.71
CA ALA A 94 -6.78 3.92 -2.70
C ALA A 94 -6.39 5.30 -2.12
N ALA A 95 -7.32 5.98 -1.45
CA ALA A 95 -7.05 7.26 -0.81
C ALA A 95 -5.95 7.16 0.25
N THR A 96 -5.98 6.13 1.10
CA THR A 96 -4.98 5.93 2.16
C THR A 96 -3.60 5.58 1.60
N ASN A 97 -3.55 4.81 0.51
CA ASN A 97 -2.27 4.48 -0.14
C ASN A 97 -1.59 5.71 -0.70
N VAL A 98 -2.33 6.55 -1.44
CA VAL A 98 -1.82 7.83 -1.98
C VAL A 98 -1.39 8.75 -0.84
N PHE A 99 -2.20 8.87 0.21
CA PHE A 99 -1.86 9.68 1.39
C PHE A 99 -0.55 9.21 2.03
N THR A 100 -0.36 7.90 2.17
CA THR A 100 0.87 7.34 2.75
C THR A 100 2.08 7.52 1.83
N ASP A 101 1.90 7.54 0.50
CA ASP A 101 2.97 7.87 -0.46
C ASP A 101 3.42 9.31 -0.31
N VAL A 102 2.48 10.26 -0.22
CA VAL A 102 2.79 11.67 0.02
C VAL A 102 3.57 11.83 1.33
N ILE A 103 3.13 11.19 2.42
CA ILE A 103 3.87 11.24 3.69
C ILE A 103 5.28 10.71 3.52
N THR A 104 5.46 9.55 2.87
CA THR A 104 6.77 8.92 2.67
C THR A 104 7.71 9.82 1.85
N LEU A 105 7.18 10.55 0.88
CA LEU A 105 7.93 11.55 0.10
C LEU A 105 8.26 12.82 0.89
N LEU A 106 7.44 13.19 1.87
CA LEU A 106 7.68 14.34 2.74
C LEU A 106 8.70 14.04 3.86
N VAL A 107 8.85 12.78 4.28
CA VAL A 107 9.83 12.34 5.30
C VAL A 107 11.25 12.87 5.10
N PRO A 108 11.85 12.82 3.89
CA PRO A 108 13.22 13.30 3.68
C PRO A 108 13.37 14.82 3.69
N ILE A 109 12.31 15.60 3.42
CA ILE A 109 12.38 17.07 3.30
C ILE A 109 12.91 17.75 4.59
N PRO A 110 12.36 17.49 5.79
CA PRO A 110 12.86 18.10 7.02
C PRO A 110 14.27 17.60 7.40
N ILE A 111 14.64 16.38 7.01
CA ILE A 111 16.00 15.83 7.25
C ILE A 111 17.02 16.59 6.40
N ILE A 112 16.71 16.83 5.13
CA ILE A 112 17.57 17.56 4.19
C ILE A 112 17.73 19.03 4.60
N SER A 113 16.67 19.67 5.11
CA SER A 113 16.75 21.07 5.55
C SER A 113 17.63 21.28 6.78
N ARG A 114 17.83 20.24 7.61
CA ARG A 114 18.59 20.32 8.86
C ARG A 114 20.06 19.90 8.71
N LEU A 115 20.42 19.22 7.63
CA LEU A 115 21.74 18.63 7.45
C LEU A 115 22.40 19.22 6.20
N GLN A 116 23.59 19.82 6.34
CA GLN A 116 24.41 20.28 5.22
C GLN A 116 24.95 19.09 4.42
N ILE A 117 24.08 18.43 3.67
CA ILE A 117 24.40 17.17 2.99
C ILE A 117 25.16 17.44 1.68
N ARG A 118 26.17 16.59 1.42
CA ARG A 118 26.97 16.56 0.20
C ARG A 118 26.09 16.41 -1.05
N PRO A 119 26.37 17.13 -2.16
CA PRO A 119 25.48 17.26 -3.33
C PRO A 119 25.10 15.93 -4.00
N MET A 120 25.92 14.88 -3.86
CA MET A 120 25.67 13.53 -4.37
C MET A 120 24.36 12.89 -3.84
N GLN A 121 23.99 13.13 -2.58
CA GLN A 121 22.74 12.55 -2.03
C GLN A 121 21.49 13.31 -2.49
N LYS A 122 21.61 14.61 -2.82
CA LYS A 122 20.52 15.38 -3.45
C LYS A 122 20.19 14.84 -4.84
N VAL A 123 21.20 14.45 -5.62
CA VAL A 123 21.01 13.88 -6.97
C VAL A 123 20.27 12.55 -6.92
N LEU A 124 20.57 11.68 -5.95
CA LEU A 124 19.87 10.39 -5.81
C LEU A 124 18.40 10.59 -5.42
N ILE A 125 18.10 11.52 -4.50
CA ILE A 125 16.72 11.83 -4.09
C ILE A 125 15.94 12.47 -5.23
N SER A 126 16.52 13.43 -5.96
CA SER A 126 15.91 14.02 -7.16
C SER A 126 15.74 12.98 -8.28
N GLY A 127 16.67 12.04 -8.44
CA GLY A 127 16.54 10.94 -9.41
C GLY A 127 15.38 10.01 -9.09
N ILE A 128 15.19 9.63 -7.83
CA ILE A 128 14.05 8.80 -7.40
C ILE A 128 12.72 9.56 -7.56
N PHE A 129 12.70 10.87 -7.30
CA PHE A 129 11.50 11.71 -7.49
C PHE A 129 11.12 11.87 -8.97
N LEU A 130 12.12 11.96 -9.86
CA LEU A 130 11.92 12.02 -11.31
C LEU A 130 11.51 10.67 -11.91
N LEU A 131 12.02 9.56 -11.37
CA LEU A 131 11.69 8.20 -11.83
C LEU A 131 10.37 7.66 -11.27
N GLY A 132 9.98 8.06 -10.05
CA GLY A 132 8.73 7.63 -9.41
C GLY A 132 7.52 8.49 -9.75
N GLY A 133 7.72 9.67 -10.35
CA GLY A 133 6.66 10.60 -10.76
C GLY A 133 6.23 10.49 -12.23
N LEU A 134 6.82 9.56 -13.00
CA LEU A 134 6.46 9.27 -14.39
C LEU A 134 5.74 7.92 -14.51
#